data_AF-V9FEI7-F1
#
_entry.id   AF-V9FEI7-F1
#
_cell.length_a   1.000
_cell.length_b   1.000
_cell.length_c   1.000
_cell.angle_alpha   90.00
_cell.angle_beta   90.00
_cell.angle_gamma   90.00
#
_symmetry.space_group_name_H-M   'P 1'
#
loop_
_entity.id
_entity.type
_entity.pdbx_description
1 polymer ?
#
loop_
_entity_poly.entity_id
_entity_poly.type
_entity_poly.pdbx_seq_one_letter_code
_entity_poly.pdbx_strand_id
1 'polypeptide(L)' 'NYGDQAKLSNIHVKTTNGNNDVKVCQWSQGGSSPSNLGDGPSGTLCQYSESDVHINE' A
#
# COMPACT_ATOMS: atom_id res chain seq x y z
N ASN A 1 -5.92 -11.12 -7.96
CA ASN A 1 -6.64 -11.93 -9.00
C ASN A 1 -8.10 -11.54 -9.20
N TYR A 2 -8.73 -10.72 -8.35
CA TYR A 2 -10.14 -10.31 -8.54
C TYR A 2 -10.34 -8.97 -9.27
N GLY A 3 -9.26 -8.39 -9.81
CA GLY A 3 -9.34 -7.14 -10.57
C GLY A 3 -9.35 -5.87 -9.71
N ASP A 4 -9.02 -5.99 -8.42
CA ASP A 4 -8.92 -4.86 -7.50
C ASP A 4 -7.89 -3.83 -7.98
N GLN A 5 -8.20 -2.56 -7.76
CA GLN A 5 -7.33 -1.43 -8.07
C GLN A 5 -7.42 -0.41 -6.94
N ALA A 6 -6.29 -0.13 -6.28
CA ALA A 6 -6.17 0.98 -5.34
C ALA A 6 -5.44 2.13 -6.01
N LYS A 7 -6.06 3.32 -6.03
CA LYS A 7 -5.43 4.58 -6.48
C LYS A 7 -5.29 5.48 -5.27
N LEU A 8 -4.07 5.87 -4.93
CA LEU A 8 -3.77 6.63 -3.74
C LEU A 8 -2.91 7.85 -4.11
N SER A 9 -3.09 8.94 -3.37
CA SER A 9 -2.37 10.19 -3.58
C SER A 9 -2.39 11.01 -2.30
N ASN A 10 -1.33 11.79 -2.04
CA ASN A 10 -1.24 12.69 -0.89
C ASN A 10 -1.56 12.00 0.45
N ILE A 11 -0.84 10.93 0.74
CA ILE A 11 -1.00 10.07 1.91
C ILE A 11 -0.08 10.58 3.01
N HIS A 12 -0.66 10.95 4.16
CA HIS A 12 0.08 11.40 5.33
C HIS A 12 -0.12 10.42 6.48
N VAL A 13 0.97 9.87 7.01
CA VAL A 13 0.93 8.88 8.09
C VAL A 13 1.83 9.34 9.24
N LYS A 14 1.27 9.36 10.45
CA LYS A 14 2.02 9.56 11.68
C LYS A 14 2.04 8.27 12.49
N THR A 15 3.23 7.79 12.82
CA THR A 15 3.42 6.58 13.64
C THR A 15 3.75 6.96 15.07
N THR A 16 3.30 6.14 16.03
CA THR A 16 3.51 6.42 17.46
C THR A 16 4.98 6.37 17.87
N ASN A 17 5.78 5.51 17.23
CA ASN A 17 7.19 5.28 17.55
C ASN A 17 8.16 5.95 16.55
N GLY A 18 7.66 6.75 15.60
CA GLY A 18 8.47 7.40 14.58
C GLY A 18 9.05 6.44 13.53
N ASN A 19 8.49 5.24 13.39
CA ASN A 19 8.92 4.28 12.37
C ASN A 19 8.39 4.70 10.98
N ASN A 20 9.20 4.50 9.94
CA ASN A 20 8.83 4.75 8.55
C ASN A 20 8.41 3.48 7.79
N ASP A 21 8.51 2.30 8.41
CA ASP A 21 8.06 1.03 7.82
C ASP A 21 6.52 0.90 7.93
N VAL A 22 5.83 1.58 7.01
CA VAL A 22 4.37 1.52 6.84
C VAL A 22 4.05 0.95 5.47
N LYS A 23 3.28 -0.14 5.46
CA LYS A 23 2.78 -0.77 4.23
C LYS A 23 1.53 -0.05 3.74
N VAL A 24 1.72 1.03 2.98
CA VAL A 24 0.66 1.91 2.48
C VAL A 24 -0.38 1.15 1.64
N CYS A 25 0.08 0.25 0.78
CA CYS A 25 -0.78 -0.59 -0.02
C CYS A 25 -0.19 -1.99 -0.08
N GLN A 26 -1.02 -2.99 0.21
CA GLN A 26 -0.67 -4.41 0.07
C GLN A 26 -1.63 -5.05 -0.93
N TRP A 27 -1.15 -6.02 -1.69
CA TRP A 27 -1.99 -6.82 -2.58
C TRP A 27 -1.86 -8.30 -2.27
N SER A 28 -2.97 -9.00 -2.51
CA SER A 28 -3.14 -10.39 -2.12
C SER A 28 -3.69 -11.21 -3.27
N GLN A 29 -3.44 -12.51 -3.21
CA GLN A 29 -4.22 -13.50 -3.95
C GLN A 29 -5.52 -13.73 -3.17
N GLY A 30 -6.65 -13.34 -3.76
CA GLY A 30 -7.98 -13.62 -3.23
C GLY A 30 -8.38 -15.08 -3.42
N GLY A 31 -9.16 -15.59 -2.48
CA GLY A 31 -9.62 -16.98 -2.41
C GLY A 31 -10.31 -17.25 -1.06
N SER A 32 -10.70 -18.49 -0.80
CA SER A 32 -11.23 -18.91 0.52
C SER A 32 -10.16 -18.85 1.62
N SER A 33 -8.89 -18.93 1.24
CA SER A 33 -7.73 -18.66 2.09
C SER A 33 -6.81 -17.68 1.36
N PRO A 34 -6.96 -16.37 1.60
CA PRO A 34 -6.18 -15.35 0.90
C PRO A 34 -4.71 -15.37 1.35
N SER A 35 -3.80 -14.97 0.45
CA SER A 35 -2.37 -14.85 0.74
C SER A 35 -1.81 -13.50 0.30
N ASN A 36 -0.93 -12.91 1.11
CA ASN A 36 -0.25 -11.68 0.76
C ASN A 36 0.86 -11.97 -0.26
N LEU A 37 0.87 -11.22 -1.34
CA LEU A 37 1.85 -11.36 -2.43
C LEU A 37 2.88 -10.24 -2.44
N GLY A 38 2.53 -9.06 -1.92
CA GLY A 38 3.46 -7.94 -1.83
C GLY A 38 2.83 -6.67 -1.28
N ASP A 39 3.66 -5.64 -1.19
CA ASP A 39 3.30 -4.30 -0.77
C ASP A 39 4.16 -3.25 -1.52
N GLY A 40 3.68 -2.00 -1.52
CA GLY A 40 4.31 -0.91 -2.26
C GLY A 40 3.55 -0.47 -3.52
N PRO A 41 4.13 0.42 -4.34
CA PRO A 41 3.62 0.73 -5.67
C PRO A 41 3.65 -0.50 -6.58
N SER A 42 2.54 -0.79 -7.27
CA SER A 42 2.44 -1.96 -8.13
C SER A 42 1.36 -1.80 -9.19
N GLY A 43 1.79 -1.55 -10.44
CA GLY A 43 0.96 -1.59 -11.65
C GLY A 43 -0.45 -1.03 -11.43
N THR A 44 -1.48 -1.85 -11.69
CA THR A 44 -2.87 -1.49 -11.43
C THR A 44 -3.34 -1.79 -10.00
N LEU A 45 -2.62 -2.61 -9.24
CA LEU A 45 -3.02 -3.08 -7.91
C LEU A 45 -2.89 -1.96 -6.87
N CYS A 46 -1.75 -1.27 -6.88
CA CYS A 46 -1.40 -0.18 -5.97
C CYS A 46 -0.81 0.98 -6.77
N GLN A 47 -1.67 1.89 -7.20
CA GLN A 47 -1.36 3.01 -8.08
C GLN A 47 -1.08 4.26 -7.24
N TYR A 48 0.20 4.48 -6.95
CA TYR A 48 0.75 5.68 -6.33
C TYR A 48 2.26 5.73 -6.61
N SER A 49 2.90 6.85 -6.30
CA SER A 49 4.35 7.03 -6.35
C SER A 49 4.92 7.21 -4.95
N GLU A 50 6.23 7.01 -4.76
CA GLU A 50 6.87 7.28 -3.47
C GLU A 50 6.65 8.74 -3.01
N SER A 51 6.59 9.69 -3.95
CA SER A 51 6.29 11.09 -3.64
C SER A 51 4.86 11.38 -3.17
N ASP A 52 3.94 10.43 -3.30
CA ASP A 52 2.59 10.55 -2.74
C ASP A 52 2.54 10.24 -1.25
N VAL A 53 3.63 9.73 -0.65
CA VAL A 53 3.64 9.20 0.71
C VAL A 53 4.55 10.02 1.62
N HIS A 54 3.96 10.54 2.70
CA HIS A 54 4.63 11.33 3.72
C HIS A 54 4.50 10.60 5.06
N ILE A 55 5.59 9.99 5.53
CA ILE A 55 5.60 9.25 6.81
C ILE A 55 6.43 10.02 7.82
N ASN A 56 5.77 10.45 8.89
CA ASN A 56 6.36 11.25 9.97
C ASN A 56 7.00 12.58 9.50
N GLU A 57 6.56 13.09 8.34
CA GLU A 57 6.88 14.45 7.86
C GLU A 57 5.97 15.51 8.51
#